data_AF-A0A976PZY6-F1
#
_entry.id   AF-A0A976PZY6-F1
#
_cell.length_a   1.000
_cell.length_b   1.000
_cell.length_c   1.000
_cell.angle_alpha   90.00
_cell.angle_beta   90.00
_cell.angle_gamma   90.00
#
_symmetry.space_group_name_H-M   'P 1'
#
loop_
_entity.id
_entity.type
_entity.pdbx_description
1 polymer ?
#
loop_
_entity_poly.entity_id
_entity_poly.type
_entity_poly.pdbx_seq_one_letter_code
_entity_poly.pdbx_strand_id
1 'polypeptide(L)'
;MVVGHGYRKQRERLVEAQCTGCHQLGSHAYGPDLCGLSGRKAGTAQGHSYSKPMKDSGIIWNNESLEWPAWCDHYVVATKQSKQKSE
;
A
#
# COMPACT_ATOMS: atom_id res chain seq x y z
N MET A 1 -17.41 -9.84 -25.17
CA MET A 1 -17.17 -8.87 -24.09
C MET A 1 -17.43 -9.57 -22.78
N VAL A 2 -16.38 -9.94 -22.03
CA VAL A 2 -16.55 -10.71 -20.79
C VAL A 2 -17.06 -9.76 -19.70
N VAL A 3 -18.28 -10.01 -19.25
CA VAL A 3 -18.94 -9.31 -18.15
C VAL A 3 -18.23 -9.63 -16.82
N GLY A 4 -17.40 -8.69 -16.34
CA GLY A 4 -16.63 -8.83 -15.10
C GLY A 4 -17.32 -8.24 -13.87
N HIS A 5 -18.45 -8.81 -13.43
CA HIS A 5 -19.16 -8.35 -12.21
C HIS A 5 -18.95 -9.28 -10.99
N GLY A 6 -18.02 -10.25 -11.07
CA GLY A 6 -17.78 -11.26 -10.01
C GLY A 6 -16.63 -10.97 -9.04
N TYR A 7 -15.71 -10.07 -9.37
CA TYR A 7 -14.43 -9.94 -8.64
C TYR A 7 -14.48 -9.04 -7.41
N ARG A 8 -15.54 -8.25 -7.23
CA ARG A 8 -15.62 -7.25 -6.14
C ARG A 8 -15.60 -7.90 -4.76
N LYS A 9 -16.45 -8.92 -4.57
CA LYS A 9 -16.56 -9.68 -3.31
C LYS A 9 -15.28 -10.46 -2.99
N GLN A 10 -14.59 -10.94 -4.02
CA GLN A 10 -13.34 -11.68 -3.85
C GLN A 10 -12.17 -10.75 -3.53
N ARG A 11 -12.08 -9.59 -4.20
CA ARG A 11 -11.08 -8.55 -3.89
C ARG A 11 -11.29 -7.97 -2.49
N GLU A 12 -12.54 -7.74 -2.07
CA GLU A 12 -12.87 -7.30 -0.71
C GLU A 12 -12.35 -8.29 0.35
N ARG A 13 -12.59 -9.59 0.17
CA ARG A 13 -12.06 -10.63 1.07
C ARG A 13 -10.54 -10.65 1.12
N LEU A 14 -9.86 -10.42 0.00
CA LEU A 14 -8.41 -10.38 -0.05
C LEU A 14 -7.85 -9.17 0.69
N VAL A 15 -8.48 -8.00 0.55
CA VAL A 15 -8.12 -6.79 1.32
C VAL A 15 -8.36 -7.02 2.81
N GLU A 16 -9.50 -7.62 3.16
CA GLU A 16 -9.81 -7.92 4.55
C GLU A 16 -8.78 -8.88 5.16
N ALA A 17 -8.47 -9.99 4.48
CA ALA A 17 -7.54 -10.99 4.99
C ALA A 17 -6.08 -10.51 5.07
N GLN A 18 -5.63 -9.64 4.16
CA GLN A 18 -4.21 -9.28 4.04
C GLN A 18 -3.87 -7.90 4.63
N CYS A 19 -4.80 -6.95 4.59
CA CYS A 19 -4.51 -5.57 4.96
C CYS A 19 -4.96 -5.22 6.38
N THR A 20 -6.06 -5.80 6.86
CA THR A 20 -6.67 -5.39 8.15
C THR A 20 -5.85 -5.77 9.38
N GLY A 21 -4.94 -6.74 9.26
CA GLY A 21 -4.00 -7.08 10.32
C GLY A 21 -3.06 -5.92 10.70
N CYS A 22 -2.80 -5.00 9.77
CA CYS A 22 -1.91 -3.86 9.99
C CYS A 22 -2.59 -2.49 9.80
N HIS A 23 -3.62 -2.41 8.96
CA HIS A 23 -4.28 -1.17 8.56
C HIS A 23 -5.71 -1.11 9.06
N GLN A 24 -6.10 0.04 9.59
CA GLN A 24 -7.47 0.34 9.96
C GLN A 24 -8.01 1.42 9.03
N LEU A 25 -9.29 1.30 8.63
CA LEU A 25 -9.94 2.33 7.83
C LEU A 25 -10.35 3.50 8.73
N GLY A 26 -9.97 4.72 8.35
CA GLY A 26 -10.29 5.94 9.10
C GLY A 26 -9.47 6.14 10.38
N SER A 27 -8.47 5.30 10.64
CA SER A 27 -7.55 5.45 11.78
C SER A 27 -6.18 4.86 11.47
N HIS A 28 -5.13 5.31 12.18
CA HIS A 28 -3.81 4.71 12.09
C HIS A 28 -3.67 3.57 13.11
N ALA A 29 -3.02 2.49 12.68
CA ALA A 29 -2.64 1.37 13.54
C ALA A 29 -1.14 1.08 13.34
N TYR A 30 -0.76 -0.18 13.15
CA TYR A 30 0.61 -0.55 12.78
C TYR A 30 1.03 0.08 11.43
N GLY A 31 0.09 0.14 10.49
CA GLY A 31 0.18 0.86 9.22
C GLY A 31 -0.70 2.12 9.18
N PRO A 32 -0.49 2.98 8.17
CA PRO A 32 -1.29 4.19 7.96
C PRO A 32 -2.74 3.89 7.56
N ASP A 33 -3.60 4.89 7.60
CA ASP A 33 -4.96 4.77 7.08
C ASP A 33 -4.91 4.67 5.55
N LEU A 34 -5.67 3.75 4.99
CA LEU A 34 -5.77 3.51 3.55
C LEU A 34 -6.96 4.24 2.89
N CYS A 35 -7.80 4.94 3.65
CA CYS A 35 -8.80 5.83 3.08
C CYS A 35 -8.15 6.91 2.21
N GLY A 36 -8.69 7.10 1.00
CA GLY A 36 -8.14 8.05 0.02
C GLY A 36 -6.74 7.69 -0.49
N LEU A 37 -6.40 6.40 -0.56
CA LEU A 37 -5.09 5.96 -1.05
C LEU A 37 -4.85 6.37 -2.51
N SER A 38 -5.85 6.22 -3.39
CA SER A 38 -5.73 6.54 -4.80
C SER A 38 -5.36 8.02 -5.02
N GLY A 39 -4.30 8.27 -5.80
CA GLY A 39 -3.71 9.59 -6.06
C GLY A 39 -2.77 10.09 -4.97
N ARG A 40 -2.69 9.42 -3.81
CA ARG A 40 -1.85 9.86 -2.69
C ARG A 40 -0.39 9.52 -2.95
N LYS A 41 0.52 10.43 -2.60
CA LYS A 41 1.96 10.15 -2.60
C LYS A 41 2.31 9.17 -1.49
N ALA A 42 3.23 8.25 -1.77
CA ALA A 42 3.74 7.32 -0.77
C ALA A 42 4.45 8.08 0.37
N GLY A 43 4.25 7.61 1.61
CA GLY A 43 4.89 8.20 2.78
C GLY A 43 4.31 9.53 3.28
N THR A 44 3.13 9.95 2.80
CA THR A 44 2.56 11.27 3.14
C THR A 44 1.24 11.23 3.90
N ALA A 45 0.76 10.07 4.36
CA ALA A 45 -0.43 10.08 5.22
C ALA A 45 -0.10 10.81 6.54
N GLN A 46 -0.84 11.87 6.83
CA GLN A 46 -0.67 12.68 8.02
C GLN A 46 -0.81 11.80 9.27
N GLY A 47 -0.04 12.08 10.33
CA GLY A 47 -0.16 11.34 11.59
C GLY A 47 0.47 9.94 11.62
N HIS A 48 1.11 9.49 10.53
CA HIS A 48 1.85 8.22 10.51
C HIS A 48 3.34 8.40 10.21
N SER A 49 4.19 7.67 10.93
CA SER A 49 5.64 7.69 10.74
C SER A 49 6.09 6.67 9.70
N TYR A 50 6.71 7.17 8.63
CA TYR A 50 7.23 6.38 7.53
C TYR A 50 8.76 6.28 7.54
N SER A 51 9.28 5.22 6.94
CA SER A 51 10.72 5.05 6.67
C SER A 51 11.21 6.10 5.66
N LYS A 52 12.52 6.40 5.67
CA LYS A 52 13.14 7.31 4.70
C LYS A 52 12.93 6.85 3.23
N PRO A 53 13.14 5.57 2.86
CA PRO A 53 12.89 5.10 1.51
C PRO A 53 11.46 5.34 1.03
N MET A 54 10.45 5.14 1.90
CA MET A 54 9.05 5.36 1.52
C MET A 54 8.78 6.83 1.19
N LYS A 55 9.30 7.76 2.00
CA LYS A 55 9.14 9.21 1.78
C LYS A 55 9.83 9.67 0.49
N ASP A 56 10.98 9.07 0.19
CA ASP A 56 11.82 9.42 -0.97
C ASP A 56 11.43 8.65 -2.26
N SER A 57 10.50 7.70 -2.17
CA SER A 57 10.13 6.78 -3.25
C SER A 57 9.62 7.42 -4.54
N GLY A 58 9.01 8.60 -4.44
CA GLY A 58 8.33 9.25 -5.56
C GLY A 58 7.03 8.57 -6.03
N ILE A 59 6.63 7.46 -5.40
CA ILE A 59 5.46 6.67 -5.82
C ILE A 59 4.17 7.48 -5.60
N ILE A 60 3.30 7.44 -6.62
CA ILE A 60 1.91 7.89 -6.52
C ILE A 60 1.02 6.65 -6.59
N TRP A 61 0.20 6.44 -5.55
CA TRP A 61 -0.66 5.27 -5.50
C TRP A 61 -1.80 5.39 -6.51
N ASN A 62 -1.74 4.60 -7.57
CA ASN A 62 -2.80 4.43 -8.56
C ASN A 62 -2.89 2.95 -8.96
N ASN A 63 -3.82 2.62 -9.85
CA ASN A 63 -3.98 1.23 -10.30
C ASN A 63 -2.68 0.67 -10.88
N GLU A 64 -1.94 1.45 -11.67
CA GLU A 64 -0.68 1.00 -12.27
C GLU A 64 0.40 0.67 -11.20
N SER A 65 0.59 1.55 -10.21
CA SER A 65 1.57 1.35 -9.13
C SER A 65 1.21 0.19 -8.17
N LEU A 66 -0.06 -0.22 -8.15
CA LEU A 66 -0.59 -1.27 -7.28
C LEU A 66 -0.81 -2.59 -8.03
N GLU A 67 -0.67 -2.60 -9.34
CA GLU A 67 -0.77 -3.78 -10.18
C GLU A 67 0.59 -4.49 -10.29
N TRP A 68 0.52 -5.79 -10.55
CA TRP A 68 1.70 -6.54 -10.99
C TRP A 68 2.02 -6.16 -12.45
N PRO A 69 3.30 -5.97 -12.85
CA PRO A 69 4.54 -6.20 -12.11
C PRO A 69 5.09 -4.97 -11.36
N ALA A 70 4.53 -3.77 -11.55
CA ALA A 70 5.05 -2.54 -10.95
C ALA A 70 5.16 -2.61 -9.42
N TRP A 71 4.23 -3.31 -8.77
CA TRP A 71 4.31 -3.60 -7.33
C TRP A 71 5.60 -4.31 -6.90
N CYS A 72 6.14 -5.22 -7.73
CA CYS A 72 7.36 -5.96 -7.41
C CYS A 72 8.59 -5.06 -7.31
N ASP A 73 8.72 -4.10 -8.22
CA ASP A 73 9.82 -3.14 -8.23
C ASP A 73 9.77 -2.21 -7.01
N HIS A 74 8.58 -2.02 -6.43
CA HIS A 74 8.34 -1.11 -5.32
C HIS A 74 8.16 -1.80 -3.94
N TYR A 75 8.09 -3.13 -3.90
CA TYR A 75 7.87 -3.92 -2.68
C TYR A 75 8.92 -3.62 -1.58
N VAL A 76 10.17 -3.38 -1.99
CA VAL A 76 11.31 -3.06 -1.11
C VAL A 76 11.10 -1.70 -0.41
N VAL A 77 10.47 -0.74 -1.09
CA VAL A 77 10.26 0.63 -0.59
C VAL A 77 9.04 0.70 0.34
N ALA A 78 8.06 -0.17 0.11
CA ALA A 78 6.82 -0.21 0.87
C ALA A 78 6.99 -0.75 2.31
N THR A 79 8.02 -1.55 2.55
CA THR A 79 8.26 -2.18 3.85
C THR A 79 9.09 -1.26 4.76
N LYS A 80 8.74 -1.16 6.04
CA LYS A 80 9.66 -0.63 7.07
C LYS A 80 10.84 -1.60 7.17
N GLN A 81 11.79 -1.55 6.25
CA GLN A 81 12.99 -2.36 6.32
C GLN A 81 13.78 -1.97 7.55
N SER A 82 13.65 -2.79 8.59
CA SER A 82 14.55 -2.82 9.74
C SER A 82 15.89 -3.48 9.41
N LYS A 83 16.24 -3.70 8.13
CA LYS A 83 17.54 -4.26 7.73
C LYS A 83 18.09 -3.64 6.45
N GLN A 84 18.63 -2.43 6.54
CA GLN A 84 19.84 -2.13 5.77
C GLN A 84 21.02 -2.63 6.60
N LYS A 85 21.51 -3.83 6.29
CA LYS A 85 22.88 -4.21 6.61
C LYS A 85 23.63 -4.06 5.29
N SER A 86 24.22 -2.89 5.09
CA SER A 86 25.22 -2.67 4.04
C SER A 86 26.43 -3.56 4.36
N GLU A 87 27.00 -4.11 3.30
CA GLU A 87 28.35 -4.66 3.29
C GLU A 87 29.38 -3.61 3.73
#